data_AF-A0A380E1F7-F1
#
_entry.id   AF-A0A380E1F7-F1
#
_cell.length_a   1.000
_cell.length_b   1.000
_cell.length_c   1.000
_cell.angle_alpha   90.00
_cell.angle_beta   90.00
_cell.angle_gamma   90.00
#
_symmetry.space_group_name_H-M   'P 1'
#
loop_
_entity.id
_entity.type
_entity.pdbx_description
1 polymer ?
#
loop_
_entity_poly.entity_id
_entity_poly.type
_entity_poly.pdbx_seq_one_letter_code
_entity_poly.pdbx_strand_id
1 'polypeptide(L)'
;MMTFVQLGGALVTKTGSADGCGSSWPLCHGALIPEFFPIDTIIELSHRAVSALSLLMVLWLVITAWKHIGYIKEIKPLSIISVGFLLLQALIGAAAVIWQQNDYVLALHFGISLSVSHLYF
;
A
#
# COMPACT_ATOMS: atom_id res chain seq x y z
N MET A 1 -7.18 1.34 9.51
CA MET A 1 -6.48 0.39 8.61
C MET A 1 -5.28 1.06 7.92
N MET A 2 -5.46 2.22 7.27
CA MET A 2 -4.34 2.92 6.60
C MET A 2 -3.18 3.30 7.56
N THR A 3 -3.50 3.60 8.82
CA THR A 3 -2.49 3.81 9.87
C THR A 3 -1.58 2.59 10.09
N PHE A 4 -2.12 1.37 10.01
CA PHE A 4 -1.30 0.15 10.10
C PHE A 4 -0.40 -0.02 8.88
N VAL A 5 -0.87 0.35 7.69
CA VAL A 5 -0.03 0.37 6.47
C VAL A 5 1.13 1.35 6.65
N GLN A 6 0.86 2.56 7.13
CA GLN A 6 1.89 3.60 7.37
C GLN A 6 2.92 3.18 8.41
N LEU A 7 2.47 2.64 9.55
CA LEU A 7 3.35 2.13 10.59
C LEU A 7 4.18 0.93 10.10
N GLY A 8 3.56 0.01 9.35
CA GLY A 8 4.27 -1.11 8.72
C GLY A 8 5.33 -0.64 7.73
N GLY A 9 5.03 0.38 6.91
CA GLY A 9 6.01 0.96 5.99
C GLY A 9 7.18 1.64 6.72
N ALA A 10 6.89 2.40 7.77
CA ALA A 10 7.92 2.99 8.62
C ALA A 10 8.79 1.92 9.30
N LEU A 11 8.18 0.82 9.75
CA LEU A 11 8.89 -0.31 10.35
C LEU A 11 9.83 -0.96 9.33
N VAL A 12 9.36 -1.25 8.12
CA VAL A 12 10.17 -1.81 7.02
C VAL A 12 11.39 -0.93 6.74
N THR A 13 11.20 0.38 6.57
CA THR A 13 12.32 1.31 6.31
C THR A 13 13.29 1.40 7.49
N LYS A 14 12.79 1.51 8.73
CA LYS A 14 13.65 1.70 9.91
C LYS A 14 14.40 0.45 10.33
N THR A 15 13.87 -0.73 10.03
CA THR A 15 14.53 -2.01 10.31
C THR A 15 15.51 -2.42 9.21
N GLY A 16 15.56 -1.70 8.08
CA GLY A 16 16.35 -2.10 6.92
C GLY A 16 15.76 -3.30 6.16
N SER A 17 14.55 -3.73 6.53
CA SER A 17 13.86 -4.89 5.93
C SER A 17 13.29 -4.61 4.54
N ALA A 18 13.56 -3.44 3.97
CA ALA A 18 12.96 -2.97 2.73
C ALA A 18 13.46 -3.73 1.48
N ASP A 19 14.58 -4.44 1.62
CA ASP A 19 15.14 -5.37 0.64
C ASP A 19 14.98 -6.84 1.10
N GLY A 20 14.11 -7.12 2.07
CA GLY A 20 13.88 -8.46 2.63
C GLY A 20 13.34 -9.47 1.61
N CYS A 21 12.74 -9.00 0.52
CA CYS A 21 12.31 -9.77 -0.65
C CYS A 21 13.15 -9.48 -1.91
N GLY A 22 14.27 -8.76 -1.77
CA GLY A 22 15.06 -8.23 -2.87
C GLY A 22 14.27 -7.24 -3.75
N SER A 23 14.78 -6.96 -4.95
CA SER A 23 14.14 -6.07 -5.93
C SER A 23 12.94 -6.71 -6.67
N SER A 24 12.30 -7.71 -6.06
CA SER A 24 11.21 -8.47 -6.65
C SER A 24 9.85 -8.03 -6.10
N TRP A 25 8.94 -7.75 -7.02
CA TRP A 25 7.55 -7.42 -6.73
C TRP A 25 6.69 -7.88 -7.92
N PRO A 26 5.54 -8.55 -7.73
CA PRO A 26 4.87 -8.86 -6.45
C PRO A 26 5.41 -10.10 -5.73
N LEU A 27 6.17 -10.93 -6.43
CA LEU A 27 6.82 -12.14 -5.88
C LEU A 27 7.95 -11.74 -4.92
N CYS A 28 8.25 -12.59 -3.95
CA CYS A 28 9.35 -12.48 -3.01
C CYS A 28 10.28 -13.69 -3.24
N HIS A 29 11.48 -13.47 -3.78
CA HIS A 29 12.40 -14.56 -4.16
C HIS A 29 11.79 -15.62 -5.10
N GLY A 30 10.93 -15.18 -6.03
CA GLY A 30 10.30 -16.08 -7.01
C GLY A 30 9.04 -16.82 -6.50
N ALA A 31 8.64 -16.62 -5.25
CA ALA A 31 7.42 -17.19 -4.68
C ALA A 31 6.53 -16.09 -4.03
N LEU A 32 5.22 -16.34 -3.94
CA LEU A 32 4.31 -15.46 -3.17
C LEU A 32 4.49 -15.66 -1.66
N ILE A 33 4.84 -16.89 -1.27
CA ILE A 33 5.12 -17.30 0.09
C ILE A 33 6.47 -18.04 0.01
N PRO A 34 7.59 -17.45 0.48
CA PRO A 34 8.89 -18.09 0.40
C PRO A 34 8.98 -19.28 1.36
N GLU A 35 9.81 -20.28 1.04
CA GLU A 35 10.03 -21.44 1.92
C GLU A 35 10.86 -21.06 3.17
N PHE A 36 11.67 -20.00 3.05
CA PHE A 36 12.46 -19.42 4.14
C PHE A 36 11.90 -18.06 4.57
N PHE A 37 11.74 -17.88 5.88
CA PHE A 37 11.20 -16.67 6.50
C PHE A 37 12.20 -16.03 7.47
N PRO A 38 13.28 -15.39 6.97
CA PRO A 38 14.08 -14.52 7.84
C PRO A 38 13.23 -13.33 8.30
N ILE A 39 13.60 -12.72 9.42
CA ILE A 39 12.82 -11.66 10.08
C ILE A 39 12.54 -10.50 9.11
N ASP A 40 13.52 -10.13 8.29
CA ASP A 40 13.40 -9.03 7.32
C ASP A 40 12.32 -9.32 6.26
N THR A 41 12.31 -10.54 5.73
CA THR A 41 11.26 -11.01 4.79
C THR A 41 9.88 -11.04 5.47
N ILE A 42 9.79 -11.45 6.75
CA ILE A 42 8.52 -11.46 7.49
C ILE A 42 7.97 -10.04 7.62
N ILE A 43 8.82 -9.07 7.97
CA ILE A 43 8.43 -7.67 8.14
C ILE A 43 7.94 -7.09 6.81
N GLU A 44 8.68 -7.31 5.72
CA GLU A 44 8.31 -6.81 4.39
C GLU A 44 7.02 -7.47 3.87
N LEU A 45 6.91 -8.80 3.99
CA LEU A 45 5.74 -9.55 3.55
C LEU A 45 4.49 -9.18 4.36
N SER A 46 4.64 -8.93 5.67
CA SER A 46 3.55 -8.46 6.53
C SER A 46 3.05 -7.09 6.07
N HIS A 47 3.95 -6.16 5.74
CA HIS A 47 3.57 -4.86 5.19
C HIS A 47 2.85 -4.99 3.82
N ARG A 48 3.35 -5.85 2.92
CA ARG A 48 2.70 -6.17 1.64
C ARG A 48 1.29 -6.74 1.85
N ALA A 49 1.12 -7.66 2.80
CA ALA A 49 -0.16 -8.29 3.12
C ALA A 49 -1.19 -7.30 3.68
N VAL A 50 -0.80 -6.46 4.65
CA VAL A 50 -1.68 -5.43 5.21
C VAL A 50 -2.05 -4.38 4.15
N SER A 51 -1.11 -4.02 3.27
CA SER A 51 -1.37 -3.14 2.13
C SER A 51 -2.38 -3.76 1.15
N ALA A 52 -2.25 -5.04 0.81
CA ALA A 52 -3.20 -5.74 -0.06
C ALA A 52 -4.60 -5.83 0.57
N LEU A 53 -4.69 -6.12 1.87
CA LEU A 53 -5.97 -6.13 2.59
C LEU A 53 -6.62 -4.74 2.59
N SER A 54 -5.83 -3.67 2.75
CA SER A 54 -6.33 -2.30 2.71
C SER A 54 -6.94 -1.96 1.34
N LEU A 55 -6.35 -2.44 0.25
CA LEU A 55 -6.89 -2.30 -1.11
C LEU A 55 -8.24 -2.98 -1.26
N LEU A 56 -8.37 -4.23 -0.81
CA LEU A 56 -9.63 -4.96 -0.86
C LEU A 56 -10.75 -4.27 -0.06
N MET A 57 -10.42 -3.79 1.15
CA MET A 57 -11.39 -3.07 1.98
C MET A 57 -11.83 -1.75 1.36
N VAL A 58 -10.92 -0.99 0.74
CA VAL A 58 -11.26 0.23 0.02
C VAL A 58 -12.19 -0.05 -1.15
N LEU A 59 -11.88 -1.06 -1.97
CA LEU A 59 -12.72 -1.42 -3.10
C LEU A 59 -14.12 -1.82 -2.62
N TRP A 60 -14.21 -2.58 -1.53
CA TRP A 60 -15.48 -2.91 -0.90
C TRP A 60 -16.23 -1.67 -0.40
N LEU A 61 -15.54 -0.73 0.25
CA LEU A 61 -16.14 0.53 0.72
C LEU A 61 -16.66 1.38 -0.44
N VAL A 62 -15.92 1.48 -1.53
CA VAL A 62 -16.35 2.22 -2.74
C VAL A 62 -17.58 1.57 -3.38
N ILE A 63 -17.60 0.25 -3.52
CA ILE A 63 -18.74 -0.49 -4.07
C ILE A 63 -19.98 -0.32 -3.19
N THR A 64 -19.84 -0.41 -1.87
CA THR A 64 -20.94 -0.22 -0.92
C THR A 64 -21.42 1.24 -0.89
N ALA A 65 -20.51 2.21 -0.91
CA ALA A 65 -20.85 3.63 -0.98
C ALA A 65 -21.67 3.95 -2.24
N TRP A 66 -21.29 3.40 -3.39
CA TRP A 66 -22.05 3.61 -4.63
C TRP A 66 -23.45 2.99 -4.58
N LYS A 67 -23.60 1.84 -3.93
CA LYS A 67 -24.90 1.17 -3.78
C LYS A 67 -25.83 1.88 -2.81
N HIS A 68 -25.32 2.38 -1.69
CA HIS A 68 -26.16 2.92 -0.60
C HIS A 68 -26.33 4.44 -0.66
N ILE A 69 -25.28 5.18 -1.03
CA ILE A 69 -25.24 6.65 -0.97
C ILE A 69 -24.78 7.28 -2.30
N GLY A 70 -24.77 6.50 -3.39
CA GLY A 70 -24.37 6.97 -4.72
C GLY A 70 -25.30 8.02 -5.36
N TYR A 71 -26.41 8.37 -4.69
CA TYR A 71 -27.27 9.51 -5.06
C TYR A 71 -26.63 10.86 -4.71
N ILE A 72 -25.67 10.88 -3.78
CA ILE A 72 -24.88 12.06 -3.42
C ILE A 72 -23.85 12.30 -4.53
N LYS A 73 -23.81 13.53 -5.07
CA LYS A 73 -23.01 13.87 -6.27
C LYS A 73 -21.51 13.72 -6.02
N GLU A 74 -21.07 13.95 -4.79
CA GLU A 74 -19.69 13.96 -4.33
C GLU A 74 -19.11 12.55 -4.19
N ILE A 75 -19.94 11.52 -3.96
CA ILE A 75 -19.49 10.16 -3.68
C ILE A 75 -18.76 9.53 -4.88
N LYS A 76 -19.26 9.77 -6.10
CA LYS A 76 -18.64 9.22 -7.32
C LYS A 76 -17.24 9.77 -7.58
N PRO A 77 -17.01 11.10 -7.67
CA PRO A 77 -15.67 11.64 -7.89
C PRO A 77 -14.73 11.31 -6.73
N LEU A 78 -15.18 11.41 -5.47
CA LEU A 78 -14.34 11.05 -4.32
C LEU A 78 -13.91 9.58 -4.38
N SER A 79 -14.82 8.66 -4.70
CA SER A 79 -14.47 7.24 -4.83
C SER A 79 -13.46 6.97 -5.94
N ILE A 80 -13.61 7.62 -7.10
CA ILE A 80 -12.68 7.47 -8.23
C ILE A 80 -11.30 7.99 -7.85
N ILE A 81 -11.23 9.16 -7.22
CA ILE A 81 -9.98 9.76 -6.74
C ILE A 81 -9.33 8.83 -5.71
N SER A 82 -10.10 8.34 -4.73
CA SER A 82 -9.63 7.45 -3.68
C SER A 82 -9.04 6.14 -4.20
N VAL A 83 -9.67 5.51 -5.19
CA VAL A 83 -9.12 4.31 -5.87
C VAL A 83 -7.89 4.67 -6.68
N GLY A 84 -7.92 5.79 -7.42
CA GLY A 84 -6.79 6.24 -8.24
C GLY A 84 -5.52 6.49 -7.41
N PHE A 85 -5.65 7.20 -6.29
CA PHE A 85 -4.54 7.44 -5.37
C PHE A 85 -4.04 6.15 -4.71
N LEU A 86 -4.91 5.19 -4.42
CA LEU A 86 -4.51 3.91 -3.84
C LEU A 86 -3.74 3.02 -4.83
N LEU A 87 -4.13 3.04 -6.11
CA LEU A 87 -3.36 2.40 -7.17
C LEU A 87 -2.01 3.07 -7.36
N LEU A 88 -1.98 4.40 -7.37
CA LEU A 88 -0.73 5.17 -7.43
C LEU A 88 0.19 4.83 -6.26
N GLN A 89 -0.35 4.72 -5.04
CA GLN A 89 0.38 4.30 -3.85
C GLN A 89 1.02 2.93 -4.03
N ALA A 90 0.27 1.95 -4.53
CA ALA A 90 0.76 0.59 -4.77
C ALA A 90 1.90 0.56 -5.81
N LEU A 91 1.76 1.35 -6.88
CA LEU A 91 2.78 1.47 -7.93
C LEU A 91 4.06 2.12 -7.41
N ILE A 92 3.95 3.19 -6.63
CA ILE A 92 5.12 3.86 -6.05
C ILE A 92 5.79 2.97 -4.99
N GLY A 93 5.01 2.22 -4.20
CA GLY A 93 5.54 1.23 -3.27
C GLY A 93 6.33 0.13 -3.98
N ALA A 94 5.82 -0.39 -5.11
CA ALA A 94 6.55 -1.33 -5.95
C ALA A 94 7.82 -0.71 -6.55
N ALA A 95 7.74 0.55 -6.99
CA ALA A 95 8.90 1.28 -7.50
C ALA A 95 9.99 1.50 -6.43
N ALA A 96 9.60 1.73 -5.17
CA ALA A 96 10.54 1.86 -4.05
C ALA A 96 11.35 0.58 -3.82
N VAL A 97 10.73 -0.60 -4.02
CA VAL A 97 11.40 -1.91 -3.95
C VAL A 97 12.35 -2.12 -5.13
N ILE A 98 11.93 -1.78 -6.34
CA ILE A 98 12.73 -2.00 -7.56
C ILE A 98 13.92 -1.03 -7.64
N TRP A 99 13.76 0.21 -7.16
CA TRP A 99 14.77 1.27 -7.23
C TRP A 99 15.55 1.48 -5.93
N GLN A 100 15.67 0.45 -5.09
CA GLN A 100 16.49 0.48 -3.86
C GLN A 100 16.27 1.72 -3.00
N GLN A 101 15.01 2.02 -2.65
CA GLN A 101 14.67 3.05 -1.67
C GLN A 101 15.18 4.46 -2.00
N ASN A 102 15.10 4.89 -3.26
CA ASN A 102 15.39 6.29 -3.62
C ASN A 102 14.58 7.28 -2.75
N ASP A 103 15.27 8.20 -2.07
CA ASP A 103 14.69 9.15 -1.12
C ASP A 103 13.49 9.92 -1.69
N TYR A 104 13.55 10.31 -2.97
CA TYR A 104 12.46 11.01 -3.65
C TYR A 104 11.21 10.13 -3.78
N VAL A 105 11.39 8.84 -4.08
CA VAL A 105 10.30 7.87 -4.24
C VAL A 105 9.67 7.56 -2.90
N LEU A 106 10.48 7.42 -1.85
CA LEU A 106 9.99 7.18 -0.49
C LEU A 106 9.22 8.40 0.05
N ALA A 107 9.71 9.62 -0.20
CA ALA A 107 9.01 10.85 0.16
C ALA A 107 7.65 10.98 -0.56
N LEU A 108 7.62 10.70 -1.86
CA LEU A 108 6.37 10.68 -2.64
C LEU A 108 5.40 9.61 -2.13
N HIS A 109 5.91 8.39 -1.84
CA HIS A 109 5.12 7.30 -1.29
C HIS A 109 4.47 7.69 0.04
N PHE A 110 5.21 8.34 0.94
CA PHE A 110 4.66 8.79 2.22
C PHE A 110 3.63 9.92 2.04
N GLY A 111 3.92 10.92 1.20
CA GLY A 111 3.04 12.05 0.95
C GLY A 111 1.69 11.64 0.36
N ILE A 112 1.70 10.75 -0.62
CA ILE A 112 0.48 10.23 -1.28
C ILE A 112 -0.33 9.38 -0.29
N SER A 113 0.33 8.58 0.56
CA SER A 113 -0.33 7.80 1.62
C SER A 113 -1.15 8.69 2.56
N LEU A 114 -0.62 9.86 2.91
CA LEU A 114 -1.29 10.81 3.80
C LEU A 114 -2.52 11.45 3.15
N SER A 115 -2.44 11.75 1.84
CA SER A 115 -3.59 12.23 1.07
C SER A 115 -4.69 11.17 1.00
N VAL A 116 -4.32 9.92 0.74
CA VAL A 116 -5.24 8.76 0.74
C VAL A 116 -5.95 8.65 2.08
N SER A 117 -5.23 8.73 3.21
CA SER A 117 -5.85 8.57 4.53
C SER A 117 -6.89 9.64 4.87
N HIS A 118 -6.76 10.85 4.32
CA HIS A 118 -7.72 11.94 4.53
C HIS A 118 -8.96 11.84 3.63
N LEU A 119 -8.91 11.11 2.51
CA LEU A 119 -10.06 10.92 1.64
C LEU A 119 -11.07 9.87 2.17
N TYR A 120 -10.72 9.15 3.25
CA TYR A 120 -11.59 8.16 3.90
C TYR A 120 -12.10 8.59 5.28
N PHE A 121 -11.80 9.83 5.73
CA PHE A 121 -12.27 10.41 6.99
C PHE A 121 -12.97 11.74 6.76
#